data_AF-A0A9P8L7W7-F1
#
_entry.id   AF-A0A9P8L7W7-F1
#
_cell.length_a   1.000
_cell.length_b   1.000
_cell.length_c   1.000
_cell.angle_alpha   90.00
_cell.angle_beta   90.00
_cell.angle_gamma   90.00
#
_symmetry.space_group_name_H-M   'P 1'
#
loop_
_entity.id
_entity.type
_entity.pdbx_description
1 polymer ?
#
loop_
_entity_poly.entity_id
_entity_poly.type
_entity_poly.pdbx_seq_one_letter_code
_entity_poly.pdbx_strand_id
1 'polypeptide(L)'
;MQLTWQSPGALSRTELCSVVETMYSLSYIYRATGERSFADRCEKTAFNALPVMVMPDWWSHQYVAQTNQPMSLPLARPPFRNVNGRGQTYGLEPHYPCCTTNHPQGYPKFLSASFVKVGPNGLGHALLSPGKVSTTLGQGNDNNVTVDCETNYPFGLLFLYTIETQRPFDFYVRVPEWYIAEDSFARVSSSDSEISKGLIVDPDPVTGMLHVAVGKGTTKITYKLGARIKIEPRMNGSIAIHHGALLYALEIGTATTSMPALDWRYQRRLPSNRVVPQVHDHIIRNTTVWAVAIDPSTLRFQTNTPESSETVERLPNPIFQEGAPPTSITGMACEINWGYHSKGVPKEPPGPGRHKCISDRFTVKLVPYGAAKIHIAEFPTANLPADDDDHLADQPVISSGGTGPQSPLAREL
;
A
#
# COMPACT_ATOMS: atom_id res chain seq x y z
N MET A 1 -25.58 14.19 -0.70
CA MET A 1 -24.70 15.11 -1.46
C MET A 1 -23.39 14.37 -1.73
N GLN A 2 -23.32 13.62 -2.83
CA GLN A 2 -22.07 12.93 -3.23
C GLN A 2 -21.08 14.01 -3.70
N LEU A 3 -20.12 14.34 -2.83
CA LEU A 3 -18.92 15.04 -3.27
C LEU A 3 -18.14 14.08 -4.17
N THR A 4 -18.40 14.14 -5.48
CA THR A 4 -17.53 13.51 -6.47
C THR A 4 -16.18 14.21 -6.37
N TRP A 5 -15.21 13.56 -5.73
CA TRP A 5 -13.81 13.95 -5.80
C TRP A 5 -13.38 13.85 -7.26
N GLN A 6 -13.43 14.97 -7.99
CA GLN A 6 -12.76 15.06 -9.28
C GLN A 6 -11.28 14.79 -9.04
N SER A 7 -10.71 13.79 -9.72
CA SER A 7 -9.28 13.50 -9.60
C SER A 7 -8.53 14.78 -10.02
N PRO A 8 -7.70 15.35 -9.14
CA PRO A 8 -6.96 16.54 -9.49
C PRO A 8 -5.93 16.14 -10.55
N GLY A 9 -5.90 16.85 -11.69
CA GLY A 9 -5.07 16.48 -12.83
C GLY A 9 -3.58 16.36 -12.51
N ALA A 10 -2.78 15.75 -13.38
CA ALA A 10 -1.33 15.53 -13.36
C ALA A 10 -0.47 16.55 -12.63
N LEU A 11 -0.79 17.85 -12.57
CA LEU A 11 -0.02 18.80 -11.73
C LEU A 11 -0.33 18.72 -10.23
N SER A 12 -1.32 17.90 -9.86
CA SER A 12 -1.72 17.60 -8.51
C SER A 12 -0.64 16.85 -7.80
N ARG A 13 -0.39 17.31 -6.58
CA ARG A 13 0.67 16.84 -5.73
C ARG A 13 0.22 16.95 -4.30
N THR A 14 0.70 16.03 -3.48
CA THR A 14 0.45 16.02 -2.04
C THR A 14 1.77 16.26 -1.32
N GLU A 15 1.76 17.16 -0.34
CA GLU A 15 2.88 17.39 0.57
C GLU A 15 2.94 16.28 1.64
N LEU A 16 4.13 15.80 2.00
CA LEU A 16 4.30 14.73 2.98
C LEU A 16 3.73 15.07 4.37
N CYS A 17 3.88 16.31 4.83
CA CYS A 17 3.23 16.76 6.07
C CYS A 17 1.71 16.60 6.02
N SER A 18 1.11 16.92 4.86
CA SER A 18 -0.33 16.75 4.67
C SER A 18 -0.74 15.28 4.76
N VAL A 19 0.10 14.35 4.30
CA VAL A 19 -0.16 12.89 4.43
C VAL A 19 -0.26 12.49 5.90
N VAL A 20 0.75 12.82 6.70
CA VAL A 20 0.79 12.44 8.13
C VAL A 20 -0.33 13.10 8.93
N GLU A 21 -0.58 14.38 8.72
CA GLU A 21 -1.66 15.07 9.44
C GLU A 21 -3.05 14.64 8.95
N THR A 22 -3.17 14.20 7.68
CA THR A 22 -4.40 13.53 7.19
C THR A 22 -4.62 12.20 7.91
N MET A 23 -3.58 11.37 8.07
CA MET A 23 -3.69 10.12 8.84
C MET A 23 -4.20 10.38 10.27
N TYR A 24 -3.60 11.34 10.97
CA TYR A 24 -3.99 11.72 12.32
C TYR A 24 -5.42 12.27 12.39
N SER A 25 -5.79 13.15 11.46
CA SER A 25 -7.12 13.75 11.41
C SER A 25 -8.19 12.69 11.14
N LEU A 26 -7.94 11.77 10.21
CA LEU A 26 -8.88 10.69 9.88
C LEU A 26 -9.07 9.72 11.05
N SER A 27 -8.00 9.36 11.76
CA SER A 27 -8.13 8.49 12.95
C SER A 27 -8.91 9.18 14.07
N TYR A 28 -8.72 10.48 14.25
CA TYR A 28 -9.50 11.27 15.21
C TYR A 28 -10.98 11.36 14.83
N ILE A 29 -11.28 11.67 13.56
CA ILE A 29 -12.66 11.78 13.07
C ILE A 29 -13.37 10.42 13.19
N TYR A 30 -12.69 9.31 12.87
CA TYR A 30 -13.26 7.97 13.08
C TYR A 30 -13.62 7.74 14.56
N ARG A 31 -12.73 8.08 15.49
CA ARG A 31 -13.00 7.96 16.93
C ARG A 31 -14.17 8.82 17.41
N ALA A 32 -14.35 10.01 16.83
CA ALA A 32 -15.42 10.93 17.20
C ALA A 32 -16.78 10.55 16.59
N THR A 33 -16.80 10.06 15.35
CA THR A 33 -18.04 9.85 14.58
C THR A 33 -18.43 8.39 14.44
N GLY A 34 -17.47 7.49 14.59
CA GLY A 34 -17.60 6.09 14.26
C GLY A 34 -17.60 5.81 12.75
N GLU A 35 -17.68 6.77 11.83
CA GLU A 35 -17.93 6.47 10.42
C GLU A 35 -16.76 5.71 9.75
N ARG A 36 -17.01 4.44 9.38
CA ARG A 36 -15.98 3.50 8.89
C ARG A 36 -15.12 4.01 7.74
N SER A 37 -15.68 4.89 6.90
CA SER A 37 -15.01 5.46 5.73
C SER A 37 -13.74 6.24 6.10
N PHE A 38 -13.70 6.86 7.28
CA PHE A 38 -12.52 7.59 7.76
C PHE A 38 -11.38 6.66 8.16
N ALA A 39 -11.67 5.52 8.79
CA ALA A 39 -10.66 4.51 9.11
C ALA A 39 -10.06 3.90 7.82
N ASP A 40 -10.90 3.58 6.84
CA ASP A 40 -10.45 3.08 5.53
C ASP A 40 -9.53 4.07 4.82
N ARG A 41 -9.85 5.37 4.86
CA ARG A 41 -9.00 6.42 4.30
C ARG A 41 -7.71 6.60 5.10
N CYS A 42 -7.76 6.44 6.42
CA CYS A 42 -6.57 6.51 7.28
C CYS A 42 -5.58 5.40 6.88
N GLU A 43 -6.07 4.16 6.75
CA GLU A 43 -5.28 3.01 6.31
C GLU A 43 -4.77 3.17 4.86
N LYS A 44 -5.63 3.63 3.94
CA LYS A 44 -5.21 3.92 2.55
C LYS A 44 -4.08 4.96 2.54
N THR A 45 -4.13 5.97 3.41
CA THR A 45 -3.06 6.97 3.51
C THR A 45 -1.79 6.39 4.13
N ALA A 46 -1.94 5.62 5.21
CA ALA A 46 -0.86 4.99 5.95
C ALA A 46 -0.05 3.99 5.11
N PHE A 47 -0.73 3.14 4.33
CA PHE A 47 -0.08 2.04 3.60
C PHE A 47 0.28 2.35 2.15
N ASN A 48 -0.10 3.53 1.64
CA ASN A 48 0.20 3.94 0.26
C ASN A 48 0.92 5.29 0.22
N ALA A 49 0.26 6.37 0.63
CA ALA A 49 0.76 7.73 0.46
C ALA A 49 1.99 8.03 1.34
N LEU A 50 2.03 7.55 2.58
CA LEU A 50 3.20 7.72 3.44
C LEU A 50 4.44 6.96 2.91
N PRO A 51 4.37 5.62 2.71
CA PRO A 51 5.54 4.86 2.29
C PRO A 51 6.04 5.20 0.89
N VAL A 52 5.19 5.63 -0.05
CA VAL A 52 5.70 6.03 -1.39
C VAL A 52 6.63 7.23 -1.30
N MET A 53 6.38 8.15 -0.37
CA MET A 53 7.11 9.41 -0.23
C MET A 53 8.38 9.30 0.63
N VAL A 54 8.67 8.13 1.20
CA VAL A 54 9.81 7.90 2.09
C VAL A 54 10.62 6.70 1.59
N MET A 55 11.95 6.79 1.62
CA MET A 55 12.83 5.66 1.30
C MET A 55 12.67 4.55 2.35
N PRO A 56 12.92 3.27 2.01
CA PRO A 56 12.60 2.14 2.89
C PRO A 56 13.33 2.18 4.26
N ASP A 57 14.47 2.88 4.31
CA ASP A 57 15.29 3.08 5.50
C ASP A 57 14.90 4.30 6.35
N TRP A 58 13.89 5.07 5.92
CA TRP A 58 13.37 6.28 6.56
C TRP A 58 14.33 7.48 6.62
N TRP A 59 15.47 7.44 5.95
CA TRP A 59 16.45 8.53 6.01
C TRP A 59 16.21 9.65 4.99
N SER A 60 15.45 9.35 3.95
CA SER A 60 15.23 10.25 2.83
C SER A 60 13.76 10.27 2.43
N HIS A 61 13.22 11.44 2.13
CA HIS A 61 11.82 11.62 1.79
C HIS A 61 11.63 12.66 0.69
N GLN A 62 10.45 12.68 0.09
CA GLN A 62 10.00 13.74 -0.82
C GLN A 62 9.23 14.80 -0.05
N TYR A 63 9.35 16.06 -0.49
CA TYR A 63 8.48 17.12 0.02
C TYR A 63 7.07 17.00 -0.57
N VAL A 64 7.00 16.79 -1.89
CA VAL A 64 5.75 16.56 -2.63
C VAL A 64 5.87 15.37 -3.58
N ALA A 65 4.79 14.63 -3.73
CA ALA A 65 4.68 13.52 -4.68
C ALA A 65 3.43 13.68 -5.55
N GLN A 66 3.52 13.18 -6.77
CA GLN A 66 2.37 13.06 -7.68
C GLN A 66 1.86 11.61 -7.67
N THR A 67 0.60 11.39 -8.05
CA THR A 67 0.07 10.01 -8.21
C THR A 67 0.77 9.25 -9.33
N ASN A 68 1.23 9.96 -10.37
CA ASN A 68 2.08 9.44 -11.42
C ASN A 68 3.39 10.21 -11.42
N GLN A 69 4.48 9.51 -11.12
CA GLN A 69 5.82 10.06 -11.04
C GLN A 69 6.84 9.01 -11.54
N PRO A 70 7.05 8.90 -12.87
CA PRO A 70 7.95 7.89 -13.45
C PRO A 70 9.44 8.17 -13.21
N MET A 71 9.80 9.34 -12.66
CA MET A 71 11.19 9.70 -12.33
C MET A 71 11.24 10.58 -11.08
N SER A 72 12.33 10.52 -10.34
CA SER A 72 12.59 11.37 -9.16
C SER A 72 13.89 12.13 -9.37
N LEU A 73 13.80 13.36 -9.91
CA LEU A 73 14.95 14.14 -10.37
C LEU A 73 14.78 15.63 -10.02
N PRO A 74 15.88 16.40 -9.86
CA PRO A 74 15.80 17.85 -9.78
C PRO A 74 15.21 18.47 -11.05
N LEU A 75 14.19 19.31 -10.88
CA LEU A 75 13.52 20.05 -11.94
C LEU A 75 14.10 21.47 -12.07
N ALA A 76 14.64 21.83 -13.23
CA ALA A 76 15.15 23.18 -13.46
C ALA A 76 14.05 24.25 -13.45
N ARG A 77 12.85 23.89 -13.91
CA ARG A 77 11.65 24.74 -13.91
C ARG A 77 10.47 23.90 -13.43
N PRO A 78 10.31 23.71 -12.11
CA PRO A 78 9.21 22.92 -11.58
C PRO A 78 7.88 23.59 -11.97
N PRO A 79 6.86 22.86 -12.44
CA PRO A 79 5.55 23.44 -12.75
C PRO A 79 4.72 23.75 -11.48
N PHE A 80 5.40 23.85 -10.33
CA PHE A 80 4.83 23.93 -8.99
C PHE A 80 5.12 25.31 -8.40
N ARG A 81 4.09 26.16 -8.28
CA ARG A 81 4.23 27.59 -7.89
C ARG A 81 5.02 27.84 -6.60
N ASN A 82 5.00 26.91 -5.65
CA ASN A 82 5.54 27.05 -4.30
C ASN A 82 6.51 25.93 -3.91
N VAL A 83 7.04 25.19 -4.89
CA VAL A 83 7.97 24.09 -4.64
C VAL A 83 9.21 24.26 -5.51
N ASN A 84 10.39 24.21 -4.89
CA ASN A 84 11.67 24.25 -5.57
C ASN A 84 11.89 23.01 -6.48
N GLY A 85 12.95 23.03 -7.28
CA GLY A 85 13.27 21.95 -8.20
C GLY A 85 13.54 20.58 -7.55
N ARG A 86 13.89 20.53 -6.26
CA ARG A 86 14.24 19.31 -5.53
C ARG A 86 13.08 18.71 -4.74
N GLY A 87 11.92 19.38 -4.66
CA GLY A 87 10.80 18.93 -3.82
C GLY A 87 10.27 17.53 -4.14
N GLN A 88 10.53 17.01 -5.35
CA GLN A 88 10.19 15.64 -5.77
C GLN A 88 11.35 14.65 -5.69
N THR A 89 12.54 15.07 -5.30
CA THR A 89 13.67 14.16 -5.03
C THR A 89 13.57 13.60 -3.62
N TYR A 90 14.10 12.41 -3.38
CA TYR A 90 14.24 11.88 -2.03
C TYR A 90 15.48 12.48 -1.39
N GLY A 91 15.36 13.04 -0.19
CA GLY A 91 16.50 13.56 0.56
C GLY A 91 16.16 13.87 2.00
N LEU A 92 17.13 14.36 2.76
CA LEU A 92 16.90 14.78 4.14
C LEU A 92 16.12 16.10 4.22
N GLU A 93 16.45 17.04 3.35
CA GLU A 93 15.83 18.37 3.27
C GLU A 93 15.64 18.78 1.80
N PRO A 94 14.84 18.02 1.00
CA PRO A 94 14.64 18.31 -0.42
C PRO A 94 13.98 19.68 -0.65
N HIS A 95 13.21 20.14 0.34
CA HIS A 95 12.57 21.44 0.42
C HIS A 95 12.46 21.86 1.89
N TYR A 96 11.33 22.37 2.37
CA TYR A 96 11.22 22.86 3.75
C TYR A 96 11.37 21.69 4.74
N PRO A 97 12.11 21.87 5.85
CA PRO A 97 12.48 20.78 6.75
C PRO A 97 11.34 20.31 7.66
N CYS A 98 10.11 20.83 7.49
CA CYS A 98 8.94 20.38 8.26
C CYS A 98 8.67 18.89 8.04
N CYS A 99 8.85 18.39 6.82
CA CYS A 99 8.65 16.98 6.50
C CYS A 99 9.67 16.09 7.25
N THR A 100 10.91 16.55 7.43
CA THR A 100 11.97 15.86 8.19
C THR A 100 11.54 15.56 9.63
N THR A 101 10.85 16.49 10.29
CA THR A 101 10.40 16.34 11.68
C THR A 101 8.98 15.76 11.80
N ASN A 102 8.19 15.85 10.74
CA ASN A 102 6.79 15.43 10.74
C ASN A 102 6.61 13.96 10.33
N HIS A 103 7.25 13.51 9.23
CA HIS A 103 7.02 12.17 8.70
C HIS A 103 7.26 11.01 9.70
N PRO A 104 8.25 11.08 10.63
CA PRO A 104 8.48 10.00 11.59
C PRO A 104 7.33 9.84 12.61
N GLN A 105 6.42 10.81 12.71
CA GLN A 105 5.27 10.75 13.61
C GLN A 105 4.11 9.92 13.04
N GLY A 106 4.09 9.65 11.73
CA GLY A 106 2.97 9.02 11.02
C GLY A 106 2.54 7.68 11.62
N TYR A 107 3.42 6.66 11.55
CA TYR A 107 3.11 5.33 12.09
C TYR A 107 2.97 5.29 13.62
N PRO A 108 3.76 6.02 14.44
CA PRO A 108 3.49 6.12 15.87
C PRO A 108 2.10 6.67 16.20
N LYS A 109 1.65 7.74 15.52
CA LYS A 109 0.29 8.29 15.69
C LYS A 109 -0.77 7.26 15.26
N PHE A 110 -0.56 6.59 14.12
CA PHE A 110 -1.45 5.52 13.64
C PHE A 110 -1.58 4.39 14.66
N LEU A 111 -0.46 3.81 15.12
CA LEU A 111 -0.44 2.71 16.09
C LEU A 111 -1.10 3.09 17.41
N SER A 112 -0.90 4.32 17.88
CA SER A 112 -1.55 4.83 19.11
C SER A 112 -3.07 4.95 18.98
N ALA A 113 -3.59 4.99 17.76
CA ALA A 113 -5.00 5.06 17.44
C ALA A 113 -5.59 3.71 16.99
N SER A 114 -4.77 2.65 16.90
CA SER A 114 -5.23 1.33 16.42
C SER A 114 -6.25 0.68 17.33
N PHE A 115 -6.12 0.83 18.66
CA PHE A 115 -7.09 0.30 19.63
C PHE A 115 -7.86 1.43 20.32
N VAL A 116 -9.18 1.25 20.48
CA VAL A 116 -10.09 2.25 21.05
C VAL A 116 -11.01 1.61 22.08
N LYS A 117 -11.39 2.33 23.15
CA LYS A 117 -12.47 1.88 24.03
C LYS A 117 -13.82 2.07 23.34
N VAL A 118 -14.71 1.09 23.46
CA VAL A 118 -16.07 1.12 22.92
C VAL A 118 -17.04 1.03 24.11
N GLY A 119 -17.67 2.14 24.47
CA GLY A 119 -18.48 2.21 25.69
C GLY A 119 -17.67 1.91 26.97
N PRO A 120 -18.33 1.54 28.08
CA PRO A 120 -17.67 1.32 29.37
C PRO A 120 -16.95 -0.04 29.50
N ASN A 121 -17.35 -1.06 28.72
CA ASN A 121 -16.83 -2.42 28.83
C ASN A 121 -16.44 -3.05 27.48
N GLY A 122 -16.07 -2.22 26.50
CA GLY A 122 -15.68 -2.68 25.18
C GLY A 122 -14.31 -2.18 24.73
N LEU A 123 -13.66 -2.96 23.88
CA LEU A 123 -12.37 -2.63 23.25
C LEU A 123 -12.45 -2.98 21.76
N GLY A 124 -12.10 -2.02 20.91
CA GLY A 124 -12.12 -2.16 19.46
C GLY A 124 -10.74 -2.08 18.83
N HIS A 125 -10.41 -2.97 17.90
CA HIS A 125 -9.31 -2.81 16.95
C HIS A 125 -9.81 -2.01 15.74
N ALA A 126 -9.59 -0.71 15.79
CA ALA A 126 -10.09 0.30 14.88
C ALA A 126 -9.23 0.48 13.63
N LEU A 127 -7.92 0.63 13.77
CA LEU A 127 -7.00 0.71 12.63
C LEU A 127 -6.22 -0.60 12.54
N LEU A 128 -6.54 -1.39 11.53
CA LEU A 128 -6.05 -2.75 11.37
C LEU A 128 -4.54 -2.74 11.16
N SER A 129 -3.83 -3.40 12.07
CA SER A 129 -2.36 -3.50 12.07
C SER A 129 -1.90 -4.61 13.02
N PRO A 130 -0.68 -5.14 12.88
CA PRO A 130 -0.10 -5.95 13.93
C PRO A 130 0.09 -5.09 15.19
N GLY A 131 -0.21 -5.63 16.36
CA GLY A 131 -0.07 -4.86 17.60
C GLY A 131 -0.62 -5.54 18.83
N LYS A 132 -0.17 -5.05 19.98
CA LYS A 132 -0.57 -5.50 21.30
C LYS A 132 -1.05 -4.34 22.15
N VAL A 133 -2.18 -4.52 22.83
CA VAL A 133 -2.71 -3.55 23.80
C VAL A 133 -2.93 -4.23 25.14
N SER A 134 -2.55 -3.54 26.21
CA SER A 134 -2.88 -3.90 27.59
C SER A 134 -3.59 -2.73 28.23
N THR A 135 -4.78 -2.95 28.77
CA THR A 135 -5.63 -1.89 29.31
C THR A 135 -6.55 -2.40 30.42
N THR A 136 -7.30 -1.49 31.01
CA THR A 136 -8.35 -1.76 31.99
C THR A 136 -9.71 -1.31 31.47
N LEU A 137 -10.73 -2.17 31.64
CA LEU A 137 -12.12 -1.94 31.25
C LEU A 137 -13.06 -2.03 32.46
N GLY A 138 -14.33 -1.65 32.28
CA GLY A 138 -15.39 -1.72 33.30
C GLY A 138 -15.59 -0.43 34.10
N GLN A 139 -16.74 -0.31 34.76
CA GLN A 139 -17.03 0.79 35.70
C GLN A 139 -16.13 0.66 36.94
N GLY A 140 -14.93 1.22 36.86
CA GLY A 140 -13.89 1.11 37.88
C GLY A 140 -12.52 0.67 37.36
N ASN A 141 -12.38 0.37 36.07
CA ASN A 141 -11.13 -0.10 35.46
C ASN A 141 -10.57 -1.36 36.17
N ASP A 142 -11.44 -2.27 36.59
CA ASP A 142 -11.10 -3.44 37.40
C ASP A 142 -10.97 -4.73 36.60
N ASN A 143 -11.18 -4.68 35.28
CA ASN A 143 -10.91 -5.77 34.37
C ASN A 143 -9.63 -5.51 33.56
N ASN A 144 -8.55 -6.22 33.90
CA ASN A 144 -7.33 -6.21 33.10
C ASN A 144 -7.55 -7.01 31.81
N VAL A 145 -7.29 -6.39 30.67
CA VAL A 145 -7.43 -6.98 29.34
C VAL A 145 -6.12 -6.81 28.57
N THR A 146 -5.63 -7.90 27.99
CA THR A 146 -4.57 -7.88 26.98
C THR A 146 -5.11 -8.46 25.68
N VAL A 147 -4.86 -7.77 24.57
CA VAL A 147 -5.14 -8.26 23.21
C VAL A 147 -3.85 -8.20 22.42
N ASP A 148 -3.46 -9.33 21.85
CA ASP A 148 -2.34 -9.47 20.92
C ASP A 148 -2.89 -9.81 19.53
N CYS A 149 -2.50 -9.07 18.51
CA CYS A 149 -2.93 -9.28 17.12
C CYS A 149 -1.71 -9.54 16.24
N GLU A 150 -1.60 -10.77 15.75
CA GLU A 150 -0.63 -11.16 14.74
C GLU A 150 -1.29 -11.06 13.36
N THR A 151 -0.70 -10.29 12.45
CA THR A 151 -1.19 -10.15 11.08
C THR A 151 -0.09 -9.60 10.15
N ASN A 152 -0.20 -9.94 8.87
CA ASN A 152 0.58 -9.32 7.79
C ASN A 152 -0.19 -8.21 7.07
N TYR A 153 -1.31 -7.75 7.63
CA TYR A 153 -2.09 -6.65 7.07
C TYR A 153 -1.22 -5.41 6.86
N PRO A 154 -1.30 -4.75 5.69
CA PRO A 154 -2.28 -4.93 4.60
C PRO A 154 -1.86 -5.91 3.49
N PHE A 155 -0.71 -6.57 3.61
CA PHE A 155 -0.20 -7.51 2.60
C PHE A 155 -0.81 -8.92 2.72
N GLY A 156 -1.26 -9.27 3.92
CA GLY A 156 -2.09 -10.44 4.19
C GLY A 156 -3.39 -10.03 4.89
N LEU A 157 -4.45 -10.82 4.72
CA LEU A 157 -5.79 -10.48 5.22
C LEU A 157 -6.25 -11.38 6.38
N LEU A 158 -5.32 -12.15 6.96
CA LEU A 158 -5.53 -12.99 8.13
C LEU A 158 -5.08 -12.24 9.40
N PHE A 159 -5.91 -12.31 10.43
CA PHE A 159 -5.67 -11.76 11.75
C PHE A 159 -5.86 -12.86 12.78
N LEU A 160 -4.84 -13.07 13.61
CA LEU A 160 -4.86 -14.01 14.71
C LEU A 160 -4.82 -13.21 16.01
N TYR A 161 -5.94 -13.18 16.73
CA TYR A 161 -6.01 -12.53 18.02
C TYR A 161 -5.82 -13.54 19.14
N THR A 162 -5.04 -13.15 20.14
CA THR A 162 -5.01 -13.79 21.47
C THR A 162 -5.43 -12.77 22.50
N ILE A 163 -6.54 -13.04 23.19
CA ILE A 163 -7.14 -12.15 24.17
C ILE A 163 -7.07 -12.82 25.54
N GLU A 164 -6.58 -12.09 26.53
CA GLU A 164 -6.54 -12.51 27.93
C GLU A 164 -7.31 -11.53 28.80
N THR A 165 -8.21 -12.04 29.63
CA THR A 165 -9.02 -11.20 30.52
C THR A 165 -9.46 -11.93 31.79
N GLN A 166 -9.72 -11.16 32.85
CA GLN A 166 -10.20 -11.71 34.12
C GLN A 166 -11.72 -11.71 34.23
N ARG A 167 -12.42 -10.93 33.39
CA ARG A 167 -13.88 -10.82 33.38
C ARG A 167 -14.41 -10.67 31.95
N PRO A 168 -15.68 -11.06 31.70
CA PRO A 168 -16.27 -10.89 30.38
C PRO A 168 -16.30 -9.43 29.91
N PHE A 169 -16.02 -9.22 28.62
CA PHE A 169 -16.09 -7.91 27.97
C PHE A 169 -16.41 -8.05 26.48
N ASP A 170 -16.71 -6.94 25.81
CA ASP A 170 -17.01 -6.92 24.38
C ASP A 170 -15.77 -6.55 23.57
N PHE A 171 -15.30 -7.46 22.71
CA PHE A 171 -14.28 -7.16 21.73
C PHE A 171 -14.92 -6.77 20.40
N TYR A 172 -14.34 -5.78 19.74
CA TYR A 172 -14.76 -5.34 18.41
C TYR A 172 -13.56 -5.36 17.47
N VAL A 173 -13.76 -5.83 16.24
CA VAL A 173 -12.76 -5.73 15.18
C VAL A 173 -13.39 -5.06 13.97
N ARG A 174 -12.69 -4.09 13.38
CA ARG A 174 -13.21 -3.38 12.23
C ARG A 174 -13.22 -4.27 10.97
N VAL A 175 -14.31 -4.17 10.22
CA VAL A 175 -14.51 -4.71 8.87
C VAL A 175 -14.45 -3.53 7.89
N PRO A 176 -13.45 -3.49 7.00
CA PRO A 176 -13.33 -2.44 5.98
C PRO A 176 -14.46 -2.44 4.97
N GLU A 177 -14.79 -1.27 4.41
CA GLU A 177 -15.87 -1.16 3.42
C GLU A 177 -15.62 -1.94 2.13
N TRP A 178 -14.35 -2.19 1.79
CA TRP A 178 -13.96 -2.93 0.60
C TRP A 178 -14.09 -4.46 0.73
N TYR A 179 -14.44 -4.98 1.93
CA TYR A 179 -14.49 -6.41 2.18
C TYR A 179 -15.49 -7.12 1.27
N ILE A 180 -15.23 -8.41 1.00
CA ILE A 180 -16.14 -9.30 0.30
C ILE A 180 -16.67 -10.32 1.30
N ALA A 181 -17.98 -10.27 1.56
CA ALA A 181 -18.61 -11.06 2.62
C ALA A 181 -18.46 -12.57 2.38
N GLU A 182 -18.58 -13.03 1.13
CA GLU A 182 -18.51 -14.45 0.77
C GLU A 182 -17.11 -15.03 0.97
N ASP A 183 -16.08 -14.17 0.89
CA ASP A 183 -14.67 -14.54 0.99
C ASP A 183 -14.10 -14.23 2.40
N SER A 184 -14.95 -13.76 3.34
CA SER A 184 -14.58 -13.39 4.71
C SER A 184 -15.14 -14.35 5.76
N PHE A 185 -14.41 -14.57 6.85
CA PHE A 185 -14.92 -15.37 7.98
C PHE A 185 -14.30 -14.96 9.32
N ALA A 186 -14.98 -15.31 10.41
CA ALA A 186 -14.44 -15.25 11.76
C ALA A 186 -14.70 -16.56 12.50
N ARG A 187 -13.74 -17.01 13.30
CA ARG A 187 -13.85 -18.16 14.22
C ARG A 187 -13.33 -17.77 15.59
N VAL A 188 -14.05 -18.18 16.62
CA VAL A 188 -13.71 -17.89 18.01
C VAL A 188 -13.57 -19.20 18.77
N SER A 189 -12.48 -19.33 19.53
CA SER A 189 -12.28 -20.42 20.49
C SER A 189 -11.91 -19.83 21.85
N SER A 190 -12.44 -20.42 22.91
CA SER A 190 -12.19 -20.02 24.30
C SER A 190 -11.60 -21.18 25.07
N SER A 191 -10.80 -20.92 26.11
CA SER A 191 -10.24 -21.97 26.98
C SER A 191 -11.28 -22.95 27.53
N ASP A 192 -12.52 -22.49 27.69
CA ASP A 192 -13.62 -23.26 28.29
C ASP A 192 -14.42 -24.10 27.25
N SER A 193 -14.03 -24.08 25.98
CA SER A 193 -14.70 -24.81 24.89
C SER A 193 -13.70 -25.33 23.86
N GLU A 194 -13.63 -26.66 23.70
CA GLU A 194 -12.86 -27.35 22.65
C GLU A 194 -13.41 -27.06 21.23
N ILE A 195 -14.67 -26.64 21.11
CA ILE A 195 -15.30 -26.37 19.82
C ILE A 195 -15.11 -24.90 19.45
N SER A 196 -14.51 -24.65 18.28
CA SER A 196 -14.50 -23.31 17.68
C SER A 196 -15.87 -22.96 17.11
N LYS A 197 -16.37 -21.76 17.44
CA LYS A 197 -17.64 -21.24 16.94
C LYS A 197 -17.37 -20.35 15.73
N GLY A 198 -18.00 -20.67 14.60
CA GLY A 198 -18.04 -19.77 13.44
C GLY A 198 -18.90 -18.55 13.71
N LEU A 199 -18.42 -17.38 13.31
CA LEU A 199 -19.17 -16.12 13.30
C LEU A 199 -19.37 -15.66 11.87
N ILE A 200 -20.59 -15.20 11.58
CA ILE A 200 -20.90 -14.48 10.35
C ILE A 200 -20.27 -13.09 10.46
N VAL A 201 -19.56 -12.66 9.43
CA VAL A 201 -18.98 -11.31 9.35
C VAL A 201 -20.07 -10.33 8.94
N ASP A 202 -20.85 -9.89 9.93
CA ASP A 202 -21.93 -8.92 9.79
C ASP A 202 -21.64 -7.71 10.72
N PRO A 203 -20.86 -6.72 10.25
CA PRO A 203 -20.47 -5.57 11.06
C PRO A 203 -21.60 -4.54 11.19
N ASP A 204 -21.53 -3.72 12.23
CA ASP A 204 -22.38 -2.53 12.32
C ASP A 204 -22.20 -1.64 11.07
N PRO A 205 -23.29 -1.21 10.41
CA PRO A 205 -23.22 -0.58 9.10
C PRO A 205 -22.60 0.82 9.11
N VAL A 206 -22.59 1.50 10.27
CA VAL A 206 -22.00 2.84 10.41
C VAL A 206 -20.52 2.72 10.79
N THR A 207 -20.25 1.93 11.82
CA THR A 207 -18.92 1.82 12.43
C THR A 207 -17.99 0.83 11.77
N GLY A 208 -18.57 -0.13 11.03
CA GLY A 208 -17.86 -1.27 10.49
C GLY A 208 -17.37 -2.22 11.58
N MET A 209 -17.79 -2.09 12.83
CA MET A 209 -17.29 -2.94 13.91
C MET A 209 -18.06 -4.27 13.96
N LEU A 210 -17.33 -5.38 13.86
CA LEU A 210 -17.82 -6.72 14.14
C LEU A 210 -17.68 -6.99 15.64
N HIS A 211 -18.80 -7.33 16.30
CA HIS A 211 -18.84 -7.64 17.72
C HIS A 211 -18.48 -9.10 18.02
N VAL A 212 -17.66 -9.30 19.06
CA VAL A 212 -17.30 -10.60 19.61
C VAL A 212 -17.39 -10.54 21.14
N ALA A 213 -18.31 -11.31 21.72
CA ALA A 213 -18.38 -11.46 23.17
C ALA A 213 -17.20 -12.31 23.68
N VAL A 214 -16.42 -11.78 24.61
CA VAL A 214 -15.25 -12.44 25.20
C VAL A 214 -15.54 -12.80 26.65
N GLY A 215 -15.37 -14.08 27.00
CA GLY A 215 -15.49 -14.58 28.36
C GLY A 215 -14.22 -14.38 29.19
N LYS A 216 -14.28 -14.76 30.47
CA LYS A 216 -13.09 -14.83 31.34
C LYS A 216 -12.09 -15.85 30.78
N GLY A 217 -10.79 -15.58 30.92
CA GLY A 217 -9.72 -16.49 30.53
C GLY A 217 -9.09 -16.08 29.20
N THR A 218 -8.71 -17.07 28.39
CA THR A 218 -8.07 -16.86 27.09
C THR A 218 -9.05 -17.12 25.97
N THR A 219 -9.17 -16.18 25.04
CA THR A 219 -9.94 -16.30 23.80
C THR A 219 -9.02 -16.12 22.61
N LYS A 220 -9.12 -17.01 21.62
CA LYS A 220 -8.45 -16.88 20.33
C LYS A 220 -9.48 -16.56 19.26
N ILE A 221 -9.16 -15.61 18.38
CA ILE A 221 -10.01 -15.23 17.25
C ILE A 221 -9.20 -15.35 15.97
N THR A 222 -9.65 -16.19 15.05
CA THR A 222 -9.16 -16.23 13.67
C THR A 222 -10.12 -15.42 12.81
N TYR A 223 -9.66 -14.29 12.28
CA TYR A 223 -10.46 -13.39 11.46
C TYR A 223 -9.77 -13.22 10.10
N LYS A 224 -10.48 -13.56 9.03
CA LYS A 224 -9.98 -13.42 7.64
C LYS A 224 -10.92 -12.51 6.86
N LEU A 225 -10.31 -11.51 6.22
CA LEU A 225 -10.99 -10.64 5.26
C LEU A 225 -10.82 -11.16 3.83
N GLY A 226 -11.91 -11.13 3.07
CA GLY A 226 -11.93 -11.33 1.63
C GLY A 226 -11.78 -10.01 0.88
N ALA A 227 -10.99 -10.02 -0.20
CA ALA A 227 -10.81 -8.87 -1.08
C ALA A 227 -10.77 -9.32 -2.56
N ARG A 228 -11.12 -8.41 -3.46
CA ARG A 228 -10.97 -8.59 -4.91
C ARG A 228 -10.28 -7.37 -5.51
N ILE A 229 -9.77 -7.51 -6.73
CA ILE A 229 -9.27 -6.37 -7.49
C ILE A 229 -10.43 -5.38 -7.66
N LYS A 230 -10.21 -4.13 -7.24
CA LYS A 230 -11.14 -3.02 -7.41
C LYS A 230 -10.54 -2.01 -8.37
N ILE A 231 -11.26 -1.75 -9.45
CA ILE A 231 -10.94 -0.70 -10.42
C ILE A 231 -11.67 0.57 -10.00
N GLU A 232 -10.93 1.62 -9.68
CA GLU A 232 -11.46 2.94 -9.32
C GLU A 232 -11.32 3.88 -10.52
N PRO A 233 -12.42 4.39 -11.11
CA PRO A 233 -12.35 5.37 -12.20
C PRO A 233 -11.66 6.67 -11.77
N ARG A 234 -10.87 7.22 -12.69
CA ARG A 234 -10.12 8.48 -12.51
C ARG A 234 -10.41 9.44 -13.67
N MET A 235 -9.77 10.61 -13.64
CA MET A 235 -9.99 11.65 -14.65
C MET A 235 -9.61 11.14 -16.05
N ASN A 236 -10.25 11.69 -17.08
CA ASN A 236 -10.03 11.29 -18.47
C ASN A 236 -10.28 9.81 -18.74
N GLY A 237 -11.04 9.07 -17.91
CA GLY A 237 -11.26 7.64 -18.12
C GLY A 237 -10.03 6.77 -17.84
N SER A 238 -9.03 7.31 -17.14
CA SER A 238 -7.99 6.49 -16.52
C SER A 238 -8.56 5.71 -15.32
N ILE A 239 -7.78 4.77 -14.81
CA ILE A 239 -8.16 3.94 -13.67
C ILE A 239 -7.05 3.85 -12.63
N ALA A 240 -7.42 3.65 -11.37
CA ALA A 240 -6.54 3.19 -10.31
C ALA A 240 -6.93 1.75 -9.90
N ILE A 241 -5.96 0.93 -9.55
CA ILE A 241 -6.15 -0.50 -9.28
C ILE A 241 -5.82 -0.79 -7.82
N HIS A 242 -6.78 -1.39 -7.11
CA HIS A 242 -6.70 -1.66 -5.68
C HIS A 242 -6.89 -3.15 -5.37
N HIS A 243 -6.29 -3.62 -4.28
CA HIS A 243 -6.64 -4.88 -3.63
C HIS A 243 -6.56 -4.69 -2.11
N GLY A 244 -7.68 -4.87 -1.41
CA GLY A 244 -7.81 -4.49 -0.01
C GLY A 244 -7.53 -2.99 0.19
N ALA A 245 -6.70 -2.66 1.18
CA ALA A 245 -6.26 -1.28 1.46
C ALA A 245 -5.11 -0.79 0.55
N LEU A 246 -4.53 -1.63 -0.31
CA LEU A 246 -3.38 -1.29 -1.14
C LEU A 246 -3.81 -0.74 -2.51
N LEU A 247 -3.15 0.32 -2.94
CA LEU A 247 -3.08 0.80 -4.32
C LEU A 247 -1.90 0.09 -5.00
N TYR A 248 -2.04 -0.26 -6.27
CA TYR A 248 -0.98 -0.87 -7.06
C TYR A 248 -0.47 0.10 -8.13
N ALA A 249 0.84 0.11 -8.33
CA ALA A 249 1.53 0.89 -9.35
C ALA A 249 2.36 0.00 -10.26
N LEU A 250 2.63 0.47 -11.47
CA LEU A 250 3.54 -0.18 -12.41
C LEU A 250 4.91 -0.40 -11.77
N GLU A 251 5.44 -1.62 -11.89
CA GLU A 251 6.84 -1.91 -11.60
C GLU A 251 7.72 -1.28 -12.69
N ILE A 252 8.42 -0.20 -12.34
CA ILE A 252 9.33 0.51 -13.24
C ILE A 252 10.74 0.22 -12.77
N GLY A 253 11.59 -0.29 -13.67
CA GLY A 253 12.99 -0.53 -13.36
C GLY A 253 13.69 0.78 -12.99
N THR A 254 14.56 0.75 -11.98
CA THR A 254 15.16 1.94 -11.40
C THR A 254 16.69 1.98 -11.59
N ALA A 255 17.22 3.18 -11.81
CA ALA A 255 18.63 3.51 -11.67
C ALA A 255 18.79 4.65 -10.66
N THR A 256 19.30 4.33 -9.47
CA THR A 256 19.42 5.27 -8.35
C THR A 256 20.85 5.76 -8.20
N THR A 257 21.02 7.08 -8.11
CA THR A 257 22.28 7.73 -7.73
C THR A 257 22.11 8.40 -6.37
N SER A 258 22.93 8.02 -5.40
CA SER A 258 22.97 8.63 -4.07
C SER A 258 24.07 9.68 -3.99
N MET A 259 23.80 10.78 -3.29
CA MET A 259 24.70 11.91 -3.12
C MET A 259 24.67 12.40 -1.67
N PRO A 260 25.69 13.14 -1.20
CA PRO A 260 25.62 13.80 0.08
C PRO A 260 24.39 14.72 0.17
N ALA A 261 23.68 14.67 1.31
CA ALA A 261 22.49 15.49 1.50
C ALA A 261 22.81 16.99 1.42
N LEU A 262 21.89 17.74 0.83
CA LEU A 262 22.02 19.19 0.67
C LEU A 262 21.03 19.93 1.57
N ASP A 263 21.45 21.05 2.13
CA ASP A 263 20.60 21.93 2.93
C ASP A 263 19.49 22.54 2.09
N TRP A 264 18.31 22.73 2.67
CA TRP A 264 17.16 23.21 1.91
C TRP A 264 17.27 24.67 1.43
N ARG A 265 17.98 25.52 2.18
CA ARG A 265 17.95 26.97 2.02
C ARG A 265 18.93 27.46 0.97
N TYR A 266 20.15 26.93 1.01
CA TYR A 266 21.27 27.33 0.15
C TYR A 266 21.66 26.23 -0.84
N GLN A 267 21.08 25.03 -0.73
CA GLN A 267 21.34 23.88 -1.61
C GLN A 267 22.83 23.49 -1.65
N ARG A 268 23.51 23.63 -0.52
CA ARG A 268 24.90 23.23 -0.32
C ARG A 268 24.96 21.93 0.46
N ARG A 269 26.03 21.18 0.27
CA ARG A 269 26.28 19.95 1.03
C ARG A 269 26.22 20.22 2.53
N LEU A 270 25.43 19.42 3.24
CA LEU A 270 25.40 19.44 4.69
C LEU A 270 26.77 19.01 5.24
N PRO A 271 27.32 19.71 6.24
CA PRO A 271 28.60 19.36 6.85
C PRO A 271 28.58 17.92 7.38
N SER A 272 29.64 17.15 7.14
CA SER A 272 29.72 15.75 7.54
C SER A 272 29.64 15.52 9.05
N ASN A 273 29.95 16.53 9.87
CA ASN A 273 29.81 16.49 11.33
C ASN A 273 28.37 16.78 11.82
N ARG A 274 27.42 17.03 10.91
CA ARG A 274 26.00 17.35 11.20
C ARG A 274 25.04 16.29 10.67
N VAL A 275 25.54 15.27 9.97
CA VAL A 275 24.76 14.19 9.39
C VAL A 275 25.40 12.84 9.71
N VAL A 276 24.58 11.80 9.81
CA VAL A 276 25.05 10.42 9.96
C VAL A 276 25.21 9.74 8.59
N PRO A 277 25.98 8.64 8.47
CA PRO A 277 26.28 8.02 7.17
C PRO A 277 25.08 7.56 6.35
N GLN A 278 23.92 7.34 6.97
CA GLN A 278 22.69 6.92 6.29
C GLN A 278 22.05 8.04 5.47
N VAL A 279 22.32 9.30 5.84
CA VAL A 279 21.71 10.48 5.24
C VAL A 279 22.24 10.73 3.83
N HIS A 280 21.36 10.58 2.84
CA HIS A 280 21.67 10.81 1.43
C HIS A 280 20.53 11.49 0.70
N ASP A 281 20.85 12.21 -0.37
CA ASP A 281 19.86 12.58 -1.37
C ASP A 281 19.93 11.60 -2.55
N HIS A 282 18.79 11.28 -3.14
CA HIS A 282 18.67 10.30 -4.21
C HIS A 282 18.04 10.90 -5.47
N ILE A 283 18.63 10.52 -6.60
CA ILE A 283 18.14 10.77 -7.95
C ILE A 283 17.78 9.40 -8.53
N ILE A 284 16.51 9.21 -8.89
CA ILE A 284 16.00 7.93 -9.42
C ILE A 284 15.50 8.12 -10.85
N ARG A 285 16.07 7.35 -11.78
CA ARG A 285 15.68 7.32 -13.20
C ARG A 285 14.96 6.02 -13.50
N ASN A 286 13.95 6.07 -14.38
CA ASN A 286 13.40 4.86 -14.96
C ASN A 286 14.38 4.24 -15.95
N THR A 287 14.45 2.91 -15.98
CA THR A 287 15.21 2.10 -16.95
C THR A 287 14.30 1.29 -17.86
N THR A 288 13.02 1.17 -17.52
CA THR A 288 11.98 0.51 -18.33
C THR A 288 10.91 1.50 -18.79
N VAL A 289 10.05 1.03 -19.70
CA VAL A 289 8.88 1.78 -20.18
C VAL A 289 7.92 2.03 -19.02
N TRP A 290 7.43 3.27 -18.91
CA TRP A 290 6.41 3.67 -17.94
C TRP A 290 5.11 4.13 -18.61
N ALA A 291 5.20 4.55 -19.88
CA ALA A 291 4.13 5.14 -20.66
C ALA A 291 3.22 4.05 -21.24
N VAL A 292 2.40 3.44 -20.38
CA VAL A 292 1.58 2.27 -20.75
C VAL A 292 0.09 2.55 -20.60
N ALA A 293 -0.72 1.92 -21.48
CA ALA A 293 -2.15 1.74 -21.28
C ALA A 293 -2.42 0.28 -20.89
N ILE A 294 -3.25 0.05 -19.87
CA ILE A 294 -3.50 -1.28 -19.31
C ILE A 294 -4.88 -1.81 -19.72
N ASP A 295 -5.00 -3.12 -19.93
CA ASP A 295 -6.29 -3.79 -20.09
C ASP A 295 -6.80 -4.29 -18.74
N PRO A 296 -7.86 -3.69 -18.18
CA PRO A 296 -8.36 -4.06 -16.87
C PRO A 296 -8.96 -5.48 -16.80
N SER A 297 -9.41 -6.05 -17.91
CA SER A 297 -10.02 -7.40 -17.97
C SER A 297 -8.99 -8.52 -17.76
N THR A 298 -7.72 -8.21 -18.01
CA THR A 298 -6.60 -9.16 -17.93
C THR A 298 -5.94 -9.18 -16.54
N LEU A 299 -6.38 -8.33 -15.61
CA LEU A 299 -5.76 -8.19 -14.30
C LEU A 299 -5.91 -9.47 -13.46
N ARG A 300 -4.81 -9.95 -12.85
CA ARG A 300 -4.78 -11.11 -11.96
C ARG A 300 -3.96 -10.80 -10.71
N PHE A 301 -4.56 -11.01 -9.54
CA PHE A 301 -3.88 -10.82 -8.26
C PHE A 301 -3.00 -12.03 -7.95
N GLN A 302 -1.82 -11.78 -7.40
CA GLN A 302 -0.84 -12.79 -7.04
C GLN A 302 -0.31 -12.51 -5.63
N THR A 303 -0.15 -13.57 -4.84
CA THR A 303 0.44 -13.51 -3.51
C THR A 303 1.36 -14.71 -3.31
N ASN A 304 2.49 -14.48 -2.64
CA ASN A 304 3.41 -15.55 -2.23
C ASN A 304 2.99 -16.19 -0.90
N THR A 305 1.98 -15.66 -0.23
CA THR A 305 1.45 -16.22 1.03
C THR A 305 0.38 -17.28 0.72
N PRO A 306 0.55 -18.54 1.15
CA PRO A 306 -0.43 -19.59 0.89
C PRO A 306 -1.80 -19.24 1.51
N GLU A 307 -2.87 -19.30 0.72
CA GLU A 307 -4.23 -18.96 1.17
C GLU A 307 -4.76 -19.88 2.29
N SER A 308 -4.23 -21.10 2.37
CA SER A 308 -4.57 -22.13 3.36
C SER A 308 -3.71 -22.06 4.63
N SER A 309 -2.72 -21.16 4.70
CA SER A 309 -1.91 -21.01 5.89
C SER A 309 -2.74 -20.31 6.97
N GLU A 310 -2.97 -20.99 8.10
CA GLU A 310 -3.48 -20.35 9.32
C GLU A 310 -2.34 -19.75 10.17
N THR A 311 -1.16 -19.56 9.58
CA THR A 311 -0.02 -18.91 10.25
C THR A 311 0.33 -17.58 9.58
N VAL A 312 0.88 -16.66 10.38
CA VAL A 312 1.37 -15.37 9.92
C VAL A 312 2.88 -15.50 9.74
N GLU A 313 3.33 -15.58 8.48
CA GLU A 313 4.76 -15.64 8.17
C GLU A 313 5.43 -14.28 8.35
N ARG A 314 6.71 -14.28 8.70
CA ARG A 314 7.45 -13.03 8.89
C ARG A 314 7.69 -12.32 7.57
N LEU A 315 7.22 -11.08 7.46
CA LEU A 315 7.49 -10.22 6.30
C LEU A 315 8.97 -9.75 6.26
N PRO A 316 9.50 -9.47 5.04
CA PRO A 316 10.76 -8.76 4.89
C PRO A 316 10.76 -7.41 5.62
N ASN A 317 11.93 -6.97 6.09
CA ASN A 317 12.13 -5.67 6.70
C ASN A 317 13.37 -5.00 6.08
N PRO A 318 13.24 -3.86 5.38
CA PRO A 318 12.03 -3.04 5.23
C PRO A 318 11.03 -3.54 4.17
N ILE A 319 9.75 -3.62 4.54
CA ILE A 319 8.68 -4.20 3.69
C ILE A 319 8.35 -3.36 2.46
N PHE A 320 8.61 -2.05 2.48
CA PHE A 320 8.41 -1.14 1.34
C PHE A 320 9.66 -0.95 0.48
N GLN A 321 10.65 -1.85 0.60
CA GLN A 321 11.74 -1.94 -0.35
C GLN A 321 11.27 -2.55 -1.68
N GLU A 322 11.88 -2.12 -2.78
CA GLU A 322 11.60 -2.68 -4.10
C GLU A 322 11.77 -4.21 -4.08
N GLY A 323 10.76 -4.93 -4.57
CA GLY A 323 10.71 -6.40 -4.57
C GLY A 323 10.38 -7.07 -3.23
N ALA A 324 10.25 -6.33 -2.12
CA ALA A 324 9.99 -6.90 -0.79
C ALA A 324 8.52 -7.29 -0.52
N PRO A 325 7.49 -6.52 -0.94
CA PRO A 325 6.10 -6.90 -0.68
C PRO A 325 5.73 -8.25 -1.31
N PRO A 326 4.95 -9.10 -0.61
CA PRO A 326 4.63 -10.45 -1.07
C PRO A 326 3.47 -10.51 -2.09
N THR A 327 2.90 -9.36 -2.46
CA THR A 327 1.73 -9.28 -3.34
C THR A 327 2.03 -8.50 -4.61
N SER A 328 1.40 -8.87 -5.71
CA SER A 328 1.46 -8.15 -6.98
C SER A 328 0.19 -8.38 -7.80
N ILE A 329 -0.01 -7.58 -8.84
CA ILE A 329 -1.06 -7.79 -9.84
C ILE A 329 -0.39 -7.86 -11.20
N THR A 330 -0.66 -8.89 -11.99
CA THR A 330 -0.24 -8.95 -13.39
C THR A 330 -1.38 -8.52 -14.31
N GLY A 331 -1.06 -8.05 -15.50
CA GLY A 331 -2.04 -7.73 -16.54
C GLY A 331 -1.36 -7.44 -17.87
N MET A 332 -2.15 -7.35 -18.93
CA MET A 332 -1.69 -6.97 -20.25
C MET A 332 -1.71 -5.45 -20.40
N ALA A 333 -0.68 -4.93 -21.04
CA ALA A 333 -0.56 -3.53 -21.39
C ALA A 333 0.07 -3.36 -22.79
N CYS A 334 0.02 -2.15 -23.30
CA CYS A 334 0.79 -1.74 -24.47
C CYS A 334 1.46 -0.39 -24.18
N GLU A 335 2.59 -0.12 -24.82
CA GLU A 335 3.21 1.20 -24.79
C GLU A 335 2.37 2.18 -25.59
N ILE A 336 2.26 3.41 -25.09
CA ILE A 336 1.53 4.50 -25.73
C ILE A 336 2.39 5.76 -25.78
N ASN A 337 2.05 6.69 -26.67
CA ASN A 337 2.65 8.01 -26.64
C ASN A 337 2.12 8.83 -25.47
N TRP A 338 2.79 8.74 -24.32
CA TRP A 338 2.51 9.53 -23.12
C TRP A 338 3.74 10.35 -22.75
N GLY A 339 3.71 11.64 -23.11
CA GLY A 339 4.84 12.54 -22.91
C GLY A 339 4.91 13.19 -21.53
N TYR A 340 5.96 13.98 -21.33
CA TYR A 340 6.17 14.82 -20.15
C TYR A 340 5.60 16.24 -20.34
N HIS A 341 5.11 16.86 -19.28
CA HIS A 341 4.83 18.31 -19.23
C HIS A 341 6.15 19.11 -19.17
N SER A 342 7.02 18.70 -18.26
CA SER A 342 8.42 19.14 -18.11
C SER A 342 9.25 17.91 -17.79
N LYS A 343 10.55 17.86 -18.14
CA LYS A 343 11.41 16.68 -17.89
C LYS A 343 11.16 16.09 -16.49
N GLY A 344 10.70 14.83 -16.41
CA GLY A 344 10.40 14.11 -15.16
C GLY A 344 8.96 14.21 -14.64
N VAL A 345 8.16 15.17 -15.11
CA VAL A 345 6.75 15.36 -14.72
C VAL A 345 5.85 14.87 -15.87
N PRO A 346 5.09 13.79 -15.71
CA PRO A 346 4.26 13.25 -16.78
C PRO A 346 3.11 14.21 -17.10
N LYS A 347 2.64 14.19 -18.35
CA LYS A 347 1.35 14.83 -18.69
C LYS A 347 0.20 14.08 -18.04
N GLU A 348 -0.99 14.66 -18.10
CA GLU A 348 -2.25 13.97 -17.82
C GLU A 348 -2.32 12.61 -18.53
N PRO A 349 -2.82 11.56 -17.86
CA PRO A 349 -3.17 10.32 -18.54
C PRO A 349 -4.06 10.63 -19.76
N PRO A 350 -3.66 10.22 -20.98
CA PRO A 350 -4.49 10.42 -22.16
C PRO A 350 -5.78 9.62 -22.03
N GLY A 351 -6.91 10.27 -22.30
CA GLY A 351 -8.20 9.58 -22.20
C GLY A 351 -8.46 8.56 -23.31
N PRO A 352 -9.56 7.79 -23.21
CA PRO A 352 -9.98 6.82 -24.21
C PRO A 352 -10.00 7.43 -25.62
N GLY A 353 -9.45 6.68 -26.59
CA GLY A 353 -9.37 7.12 -27.98
C GLY A 353 -8.38 8.27 -28.27
N ARG A 354 -7.74 8.85 -27.24
CA ARG A 354 -6.70 9.88 -27.39
C ARG A 354 -5.28 9.32 -27.36
N HIS A 355 -5.14 8.01 -27.35
CA HIS A 355 -3.88 7.29 -27.43
C HIS A 355 -4.06 6.07 -28.34
N LYS A 356 -2.94 5.55 -28.84
CA LYS A 356 -2.87 4.29 -29.59
C LYS A 356 -1.70 3.49 -29.04
N CYS A 357 -1.83 2.17 -29.02
CA CYS A 357 -0.70 1.28 -28.77
C CYS A 357 0.34 1.49 -29.88
N ILE A 358 1.59 1.69 -29.47
CA ILE A 358 2.76 1.83 -30.38
C ILE A 358 3.73 0.65 -30.25
N SER A 359 3.40 -0.32 -29.40
CA SER A 359 4.08 -1.61 -29.25
C SER A 359 3.06 -2.75 -29.36
N ASP A 360 3.58 -3.97 -29.51
CA ASP A 360 2.81 -5.17 -29.23
C ASP A 360 2.38 -5.21 -27.75
N ARG A 361 1.37 -6.04 -27.44
CA ARG A 361 0.91 -6.26 -26.07
C ARG A 361 1.97 -7.02 -25.27
N PHE A 362 2.17 -6.64 -24.02
CA PHE A 362 3.09 -7.33 -23.11
C PHE A 362 2.52 -7.38 -21.68
N THR A 363 3.00 -8.35 -20.91
CA THR A 363 2.62 -8.50 -19.50
C THR A 363 3.34 -7.45 -18.66
N VAL A 364 2.58 -6.71 -17.87
CA VAL A 364 3.07 -5.83 -16.81
C VAL A 364 2.86 -6.45 -15.45
N LYS A 365 3.73 -6.11 -14.52
CA LYS A 365 3.58 -6.37 -13.09
C LYS A 365 3.33 -5.06 -12.37
N LEU A 366 2.33 -5.07 -11.50
CA LEU A 366 2.00 -3.99 -10.60
C LEU A 366 2.35 -4.41 -9.18
N VAL A 367 2.98 -3.50 -8.44
CA VAL A 367 3.44 -3.71 -7.06
C VAL A 367 2.73 -2.73 -6.12
N PRO A 368 2.68 -3.00 -4.80
CA PRO A 368 2.09 -2.07 -3.84
C PRO A 368 2.72 -0.67 -3.96
N TYR A 369 1.87 0.34 -4.06
CA TYR A 369 2.25 1.73 -4.35
C TYR A 369 3.33 2.25 -3.40
N GLY A 370 3.26 1.90 -2.12
CA GLY A 370 4.26 2.30 -1.12
C GLY A 370 5.69 1.81 -1.41
N ALA A 371 5.85 0.74 -2.20
CA ALA A 371 7.16 0.19 -2.57
C ALA A 371 7.69 0.74 -3.91
N ALA A 372 6.85 1.38 -4.73
CA ALA A 372 7.24 1.94 -6.02
C ALA A 372 7.74 3.40 -5.85
N LYS A 373 9.05 3.62 -5.66
CA LYS A 373 9.63 4.97 -5.44
C LYS A 373 9.63 5.87 -6.68
N ILE A 374 9.43 5.26 -7.82
CA ILE A 374 8.92 5.89 -9.04
C ILE A 374 7.76 5.02 -9.51
N HIS A 375 6.70 5.65 -10.00
CA HIS A 375 5.41 4.96 -10.05
C HIS A 375 4.46 5.56 -11.08
N ILE A 376 3.63 4.69 -11.65
CA ILE A 376 2.40 5.04 -12.37
C ILE A 376 1.27 4.27 -11.69
N ALA A 377 0.30 4.98 -11.12
CA ALA A 377 -0.83 4.41 -10.40
C ALA A 377 -2.20 4.86 -10.94
N GLU A 378 -2.22 5.82 -11.87
CA GLU A 378 -3.37 6.12 -12.70
C GLU A 378 -3.06 5.79 -14.16
N PHE A 379 -3.77 4.81 -14.70
CA PHE A 379 -3.50 4.20 -16.00
C PHE A 379 -4.53 4.60 -17.04
N PRO A 380 -4.12 5.06 -18.23
CA PRO A 380 -4.96 4.95 -19.43
C PRO A 380 -5.38 3.50 -19.66
N THR A 381 -6.55 3.30 -20.26
CA THR A 381 -7.11 1.98 -20.52
C THR A 381 -7.01 1.61 -22.00
N ALA A 382 -6.69 0.35 -22.26
CA ALA A 382 -6.72 -0.26 -23.60
C ALA A 382 -7.58 -1.53 -23.57
N ASN A 383 -8.02 -1.97 -24.75
CA ASN A 383 -8.65 -3.29 -24.92
C ASN A 383 -7.66 -4.16 -25.71
N LEU A 384 -7.10 -5.16 -25.05
CA LEU A 384 -6.02 -6.02 -25.51
C LEU A 384 -6.48 -7.48 -25.38
N PRO A 385 -7.41 -7.93 -26.25
CA PRO A 385 -7.93 -9.29 -26.21
C PRO A 385 -6.79 -10.33 -26.33
N ALA A 386 -7.04 -11.52 -25.80
CA ALA A 386 -6.20 -12.69 -26.07
C ALA A 386 -6.15 -12.93 -27.57
N ASP A 387 -4.96 -13.19 -28.12
CA ASP A 387 -4.87 -13.79 -29.45
C ASP A 387 -5.46 -15.21 -29.35
N ASP A 388 -6.24 -15.63 -30.35
CA ASP A 388 -6.91 -16.94 -30.36
C ASP A 388 -5.94 -18.14 -30.21
N ASP A 389 -4.62 -17.92 -30.35
CA ASP A 389 -3.56 -18.92 -30.20
C ASP A 389 -3.11 -19.19 -28.75
N ASP A 390 -3.49 -18.37 -27.76
CA ASP A 390 -3.10 -18.59 -26.34
C ASP A 390 -3.79 -19.83 -25.72
N HIS A 391 -4.75 -20.46 -26.42
CA HIS A 391 -5.45 -21.67 -25.98
C HIS A 391 -4.70 -22.98 -26.26
N LEU A 392 -3.56 -22.94 -26.95
CA LEU A 392 -2.80 -24.15 -27.32
C LEU A 392 -1.58 -24.45 -26.43
N ALA A 393 -1.30 -23.61 -25.42
CA ALA A 393 -0.12 -23.77 -24.57
C ALA A 393 -0.31 -24.67 -23.32
N ASP A 394 -1.50 -25.23 -23.09
CA ASP A 394 -1.76 -26.21 -22.03
C ASP A 394 -1.72 -27.66 -22.58
N GLN A 395 -0.51 -28.16 -22.85
CA GLN A 395 -0.23 -29.60 -22.96
C GLN A 395 0.98 -29.94 -22.09
N PRO A 396 0.91 -30.98 -21.24
CA PRO A 396 1.99 -31.32 -20.32
C PRO A 396 3.21 -31.87 -21.08
N VAL A 397 4.38 -31.30 -20.80
CA VAL A 397 5.68 -31.78 -21.31
C VAL A 397 5.96 -33.16 -20.71
N ILE A 398 5.85 -34.20 -21.53
CA ILE A 398 6.34 -35.54 -21.23
C ILE A 398 7.87 -35.52 -21.33
N SER A 399 8.53 -35.98 -20.27
CA SER A 399 9.97 -36.16 -20.22
C SER A 399 10.40 -37.41 -21.02
N SER A 400 11.40 -37.26 -21.88
CA SER A 400 12.21 -38.39 -22.32
C SER A 400 13.65 -37.93 -22.51
N GLY A 401 14.55 -38.50 -21.71
CA GLY A 401 15.98 -38.26 -21.79
C GLY A 401 16.64 -38.88 -23.02
N GLY A 402 17.82 -38.36 -23.35
CA GLY A 402 18.69 -38.90 -24.38
C GLY A 402 20.00 -38.12 -24.45
N THR A 403 21.10 -38.85 -24.33
CA THR A 403 22.49 -38.42 -24.07
C THR A 403 23.29 -38.06 -25.32
N GLY A 404 23.94 -36.88 -25.34
CA GLY A 404 25.24 -36.51 -25.99
C GLY A 404 25.47 -36.74 -27.50
N PRO A 405 26.58 -36.25 -28.12
CA PRO A 405 27.77 -35.61 -27.55
C PRO A 405 28.25 -34.27 -28.22
N GLN A 406 29.28 -33.71 -27.58
CA GLN A 406 30.15 -32.53 -27.74
C GLN A 406 30.52 -31.91 -29.13
N SER A 407 30.51 -30.54 -29.15
CA SER A 407 31.56 -29.55 -29.56
C SER A 407 32.09 -29.51 -31.04
N PRO A 408 32.78 -28.45 -31.57
CA PRO A 408 33.29 -27.18 -30.99
C PRO A 408 33.21 -25.86 -31.84
N LEU A 409 33.61 -24.71 -31.21
CA LEU A 409 34.14 -23.43 -31.77
C LEU A 409 33.17 -22.54 -32.60
N ALA A 410 33.23 -21.19 -32.68
CA ALA A 410 33.93 -20.09 -32.01
C ALA A 410 33.42 -18.75 -32.62
N ARG A 411 33.73 -17.63 -31.93
CA ARG A 411 33.94 -16.25 -32.41
C ARG A 411 32.78 -15.22 -32.49
N GLU A 412 32.99 -14.17 -31.68
CA GLU A 412 33.01 -12.72 -32.01
C GLU A 412 31.73 -12.07 -32.56
N LEU A 413 30.98 -11.35 -31.69
CA LEU A 413 31.06 -9.90 -31.46
C LEU A 413 30.20 -9.49 -30.25
#